data_AF-A0A1H9VPE5-F1
#
_entry.id   AF-A0A1H9VPE5-F1
#
_cell.length_a   1.000
_cell.length_b   1.000
_cell.length_c   1.000
_cell.angle_alpha   90.00
_cell.angle_beta   90.00
_cell.angle_gamma   90.00
#
_symmetry.space_group_name_H-M   'P 1'
#
loop_
_entity.id
_entity.type
_entity.pdbx_description
1 polymer ?
#
loop_
_entity_poly.entity_id
_entity_poly.type
_entity_poly.pdbx_seq_one_letter_code
_entity_poly.pdbx_strand_id
1 'polypeptide(L)' 'MSNKDRQKLIDLADAIRKVTSTKTQALDRLVNAGILNKKGHYTKHYPTLATFQKK' A
#
# COMPACT_ATOMS: atom_id res chain seq x y z
N MET A 1 20.67 -17.96 -7.08
CA MET A 1 19.44 -18.08 -6.26
C MET A 1 18.94 -19.51 -6.32
N SER A 2 18.75 -20.14 -5.17
CA SER A 2 18.16 -21.48 -5.08
C SER A 2 16.66 -21.42 -5.37
N ASN A 3 16.08 -22.51 -5.89
CA ASN A 3 14.62 -22.63 -6.03
C ASN A 3 13.88 -22.39 -4.70
N LYS A 4 14.54 -22.69 -3.58
CA LYS A 4 14.04 -22.44 -2.22
C LYS A 4 13.91 -20.95 -1.91
N ASP A 5 14.80 -20.11 -2.43
CA ASP A 5 14.75 -18.66 -2.23
C ASP A 5 13.65 -18.01 -3.06
N ARG A 6 13.44 -18.51 -4.30
CA ARG A 6 12.32 -18.07 -5.14
C ARG A 6 10.98 -18.39 -4.48
N GLN A 7 10.83 -19.59 -3.94
CA GLN A 7 9.60 -19.99 -3.25
C GLN A 7 9.34 -19.13 -2.01
N LYS A 8 10.38 -18.87 -1.20
CA LYS A 8 10.26 -17.95 -0.04
C LYS A 8 9.80 -16.56 -0.43
N LEU A 9 10.27 -16.02 -1.57
CA LEU A 9 9.85 -14.70 -2.06
C LEU A 9 8.39 -14.70 -2.51
N ILE A 10 7.94 -15.77 -3.18
CA ILE A 10 6.53 -15.94 -3.57
C ILE A 10 5.65 -16.04 -2.32
N ASP A 11 6.04 -16.84 -1.33
CA ASP A 11 5.28 -17.02 -0.09
C ASP A 11 5.20 -15.71 0.71
N LEU A 12 6.28 -14.91 0.73
CA LEU A 12 6.29 -13.58 1.35
C LEU A 12 5.37 -12.60 0.61
N ALA A 13 5.42 -12.59 -0.73
CA ALA A 13 4.57 -11.74 -1.54
C ALA A 13 3.09 -12.10 -1.33
N ASP A 14 2.75 -13.38 -1.28
CA ASP A 14 1.39 -13.84 -1.00
C ASP A 14 0.95 -13.55 0.44
N ALA A 15 1.85 -13.66 1.41
CA ALA A 15 1.55 -13.26 2.79
C ALA A 15 1.20 -11.77 2.86
N ILE A 16 1.97 -10.90 2.20
CA ILE A 16 1.70 -9.46 2.12
C ILE A 16 0.39 -9.20 1.37
N ARG A 17 0.14 -9.92 0.27
CA ARG A 17 -1.09 -9.78 -0.54
C ARG A 17 -2.34 -10.24 0.21
N LYS A 18 -2.21 -11.26 1.07
CA LYS A 18 -3.28 -11.79 1.92
C LYS A 18 -3.58 -10.92 3.14
N VAL A 19 -2.74 -9.93 3.47
CA VAL A 19 -3.10 -8.88 4.44
C VAL A 19 -4.13 -7.96 3.79
N THR A 20 -5.38 -8.42 3.79
CA THR A 20 -6.57 -7.63 3.51
C THR A 20 -6.75 -6.63 4.65
N SER A 21 -5.98 -5.55 4.59
CA SER A 21 -6.18 -4.42 5.49
C SER A 21 -7.57 -3.87 5.22
N THR A 22 -8.40 -3.71 6.26
CA THR A 22 -9.67 -3.00 6.09
C THR A 22 -9.38 -1.60 5.55
N LYS A 23 -10.32 -1.00 4.82
CA LYS A 23 -10.14 0.38 4.30
C LYS A 23 -9.74 1.36 5.41
N THR A 24 -10.21 1.15 6.63
CA THR A 24 -9.85 1.90 7.83
C THR A 24 -8.39 1.71 8.24
N GLN A 25 -7.90 0.47 8.34
CA GLN A 25 -6.50 0.20 8.68
C GLN A 25 -5.54 0.71 7.62
N ALA A 26 -5.92 0.61 6.35
CA ALA A 26 -5.14 1.17 5.25
C ALA A 26 -5.07 2.70 5.35
N LEU A 27 -6.21 3.36 5.61
CA LEU A 27 -6.26 4.81 5.82
C LEU A 27 -5.39 5.23 7.01
N ASP A 28 -5.51 4.56 8.16
CA ASP A 28 -4.73 4.90 9.37
C ASP A 28 -3.22 4.79 9.14
N ARG A 29 -2.77 3.76 8.41
CA ARG A 29 -1.36 3.62 8.03
C ARG A 29 -0.89 4.78 7.14
N LEU A 30 -1.71 5.16 6.16
CA LEU A 30 -1.40 6.25 5.23
C LEU A 30 -1.45 7.64 5.91
N VAL A 31 -2.31 7.80 6.92
CA VAL A 31 -2.38 9.00 7.76
C VAL A 31 -1.17 9.08 8.69
N ASN A 32 -0.81 7.99 9.37
CA ASN A 32 0.38 7.93 10.22
C ASN A 32 1.68 8.13 9.43
N ALA A 33 1.74 7.64 8.19
CA ALA A 33 2.85 7.91 7.27
C ALA A 33 2.88 9.36 6.76
N GLY A 34 1.88 10.18 7.09
CA GLY A 34 1.77 11.57 6.66
C GLY A 34 1.51 11.72 5.16
N ILE A 35 0.97 10.69 4.50
CA ILE A 35 0.64 10.68 3.07
C ILE A 35 -0.78 11.21 2.86
N LEU A 36 -1.73 10.72 3.66
CA LEU A 36 -3.12 11.16 3.66
C LEU A 36 -3.46 11.91 4.94
N ASN A 37 -4.52 12.73 4.91
CA ASN A 37 -5.14 13.28 6.10
C ASN A 37 -6.30 12.38 6.58
N LYS A 38 -6.87 12.66 7.75
CA LYS A 38 -8.00 11.89 8.32
C LYS A 38 -9.25 11.86 7.42
N LYS A 39 -9.33 12.73 6.42
CA LYS A 39 -10.42 12.80 5.42
C LYS A 39 -10.09 11.99 4.16
N GLY A 40 -8.91 11.38 4.06
CA GLY A 40 -8.46 10.59 2.91
C GLY A 40 -7.84 11.43 1.77
N HIS A 41 -7.54 12.71 1.98
CA HIS A 41 -6.90 13.55 0.96
C HIS A 41 -5.39 13.57 1.17
N TYR A 42 -4.62 13.74 0.09
CA TYR A 42 -3.17 13.87 0.18
C TYR A 42 -2.75 15.11 0.97
N THR A 43 -1.76 14.95 1.85
CA THR A 43 -1.15 16.03 2.64
C THR A 43 -0.15 16.85 1.83
N LYS A 44 0.42 16.26 0.77
CA LYS A 44 1.38 16.87 -0.15
C LYS A 44 0.89 16.74 -1.58
N HIS A 45 1.35 17.64 -2.43
CA HIS A 45 1.08 17.55 -3.86
C HIS A 45 1.89 16.39 -4.46
N TYR A 46 1.22 15.27 -4.72
CA TYR A 46 1.78 14.11 -5.41
C TYR A 46 1.22 14.03 -6.84
N PRO A 47 1.78 14.78 -7.81
CA PRO A 47 1.21 14.91 -9.14
C PRO A 47 1.10 13.56 -9.88
N THR A 48 2.02 12.63 -9.63
CA THR A 48 2.05 11.30 -10.25
C THR A 48 1.11 10.28 -9.61
N LEU A 49 0.74 10.47 -8.34
CA LEU A 49 -0.21 9.60 -7.61
C LEU A 49 -1.65 10.11 -7.75
N ALA A 50 -1.84 11.42 -7.85
CA ALA A 50 -3.15 12.04 -8.05
C ALA A 50 -3.74 11.74 -9.44
N THR A 51 -2.89 11.46 -10.43
CA THR A 51 -3.31 11.18 -11.82
C THR A 51 -3.98 9.81 -12.02
N PHE A 52 -3.91 8.89 -11.06
CA PHE A 52 -4.60 7.60 -11.16
C PHE A 52 -6.13 7.69 -11.00
N GLN A 53 -6.70 8.88 -10.73
CA GLN A 53 -8.15 9.11 -10.67
C GLN A 53 -8.80 9.51 -12.01
N LYS A 54 -8.18 9.21 -13.17
CA LYS A 54 -8.81 9.42 -14.49
C LYS A 54 -9.02 8.13 -15.28
N LYS A 55 -10.07 7.38 -14.92
CA LYS A 55 -11.28 7.14 -15.73
C LYS A 55 -12.11 6.02 -15.12
#